data_AF-A0A967KB82-F1
#
_entry.id   AF-A0A967KB82-F1
#
_cell.length_a   1.000
_cell.length_b   1.000
_cell.length_c   1.000
_cell.angle_alpha   90.00
_cell.angle_beta   90.00
_cell.angle_gamma   90.00
#
_symmetry.space_group_name_H-M   'P 1'
#
loop_
_entity.id
_entity.type
_entity.pdbx_description
1 polymer ?
#
loop_
_entity_poly.entity_id
_entity_poly.type
_entity_poly.pdbx_seq_one_letter_code
_entity_poly.pdbx_strand_id
1 'polypeptide(L)'
;MPKRSNAPSKVAQTANNELESTDEESKDSRQSPIDFMLSVLRDPEASTADRKWAAEKAAPYLHPRLQTVEHGGEVTLRHEDALKDLA
;
A
#
# COMPACT_ATOMS: atom_id res chain seq x y z
N MET A 1 36.76 27.80 25.55
CA MET A 1 36.11 26.97 24.51
C MET A 1 34.95 27.73 23.92
N PRO A 2 34.91 28.08 22.62
CA PRO A 2 33.82 28.86 22.05
C PRO A 2 32.58 27.99 21.86
N LYS A 3 31.43 28.44 22.36
CA LYS A 3 30.14 27.79 22.17
C LYS A 3 29.68 27.97 20.72
N ARG A 4 29.36 26.87 20.03
CA ARG A 4 28.79 26.90 18.67
C ARG A 4 27.33 27.36 18.76
N SER A 5 27.04 28.55 18.24
CA SER A 5 25.67 29.02 18.01
C SER A 5 25.09 28.27 16.80
N ASN A 6 23.86 27.76 16.94
CA ASN A 6 23.12 27.11 15.86
C ASN A 6 22.21 28.15 15.20
N ALA A 7 22.63 28.68 14.05
CA ALA A 7 21.78 29.48 13.18
C ALA A 7 21.36 28.61 11.98
N PRO A 8 20.06 28.48 11.67
CA PRO A 8 19.63 27.72 10.49
C PRO A 8 20.08 28.46 9.22
N SER A 9 20.83 27.76 8.37
CA SER A 9 21.32 28.31 7.11
C SER A 9 20.17 28.50 6.11
N LYS A 10 20.08 29.71 5.57
CA LYS A 10 19.08 30.21 4.63
C LYS A 10 19.26 29.65 3.21
N VAL A 11 19.46 28.33 3.08
CA VAL A 11 19.72 27.64 1.79
C VAL A 11 18.60 26.65 1.45
N ALA A 12 17.63 26.43 2.36
CA ALA A 12 16.56 25.47 2.17
C ALA A 12 15.27 26.03 1.51
N GLN A 13 15.24 27.32 1.12
CA GLN A 13 13.98 27.98 0.72
C GLN A 13 13.83 28.29 -0.79
N THR A 14 14.79 27.92 -1.65
CA THR A 14 14.73 28.27 -3.09
C THR A 14 14.31 27.12 -4.00
N ALA A 15 13.88 25.96 -3.49
CA ALA A 15 13.56 24.80 -4.33
C ALA A 15 12.06 24.43 -4.39
N ASN A 16 11.16 25.32 -3.96
CA ASN A 16 9.73 24.98 -3.82
C ASN A 16 8.79 25.62 -4.85
N ASN A 17 9.29 26.07 -6.02
CA ASN A 17 8.45 26.82 -6.98
C ASN A 17 8.56 26.41 -8.45
N GLU A 18 9.04 25.19 -8.75
CA GLU A 18 9.14 24.67 -10.13
C GLU A 18 8.27 23.43 -10.39
N LEU A 19 7.23 23.21 -9.57
CA LEU A 19 6.30 22.07 -9.68
C LEU A 19 4.97 22.44 -10.34
N GLU A 20 4.99 23.29 -11.37
CA GLU A 20 3.83 23.56 -12.22
C GLU A 20 4.25 23.58 -13.69
N SER A 21 4.20 22.43 -14.34
CA SER A 21 3.97 22.25 -15.78
C SER A 21 4.22 20.78 -16.18
N THR A 22 3.23 19.91 -16.02
CA THR A 22 3.00 18.66 -16.80
C THR A 22 1.86 17.84 -16.18
N ASP A 23 0.65 18.41 -16.08
CA ASP A 23 -0.43 17.79 -15.30
C ASP A 23 -1.35 16.82 -16.05
N GLU A 24 -1.14 16.54 -17.35
CA GLU A 24 -2.02 15.64 -18.10
C GLU A 24 -1.41 14.27 -18.49
N GLU A 25 -0.08 14.11 -18.48
CA GLU A 25 0.56 12.79 -18.53
C GLU A 25 0.74 12.17 -17.13
N SER A 26 0.57 12.97 -16.08
CA SER A 26 0.98 12.66 -14.70
C SER A 26 -0.05 11.95 -13.84
N LYS A 27 -1.14 11.47 -14.43
CA LYS A 27 -2.11 10.59 -13.75
C LYS A 27 -1.76 9.12 -13.94
N ASP A 28 -1.11 8.77 -15.07
CA ASP A 28 -0.53 7.44 -15.32
C ASP A 28 0.85 7.27 -14.68
N SER A 29 1.57 8.36 -14.37
CA SER A 29 2.93 8.31 -13.81
C SER A 29 2.99 8.20 -12.28
N ARG A 30 1.85 8.27 -11.58
CA ARG A 30 1.79 8.08 -10.12
C ARG A 30 1.78 6.59 -9.80
N GLN A 31 2.91 5.93 -10.05
CA GLN A 31 3.12 4.56 -9.60
C GLN A 31 2.99 4.55 -8.08
N SER A 32 2.02 3.80 -7.56
CA SER A 32 1.88 3.68 -6.12
C SER A 32 3.08 2.91 -5.55
N PRO A 33 3.43 3.08 -4.26
CA PRO A 33 4.55 2.34 -3.67
C PRO A 33 4.41 0.82 -3.83
N ILE A 34 3.18 0.29 -3.80
CA ILE A 34 2.93 -1.14 -4.03
C ILE A 34 3.16 -1.53 -5.49
N ASP A 35 2.76 -0.71 -6.45
CA ASP A 35 3.00 -0.98 -7.87
C ASP A 35 4.48 -1.02 -8.21
N PHE A 36 5.30 -0.18 -7.56
CA PHE A 36 6.76 -0.21 -7.69
C PHE A 36 7.35 -1.53 -7.16
N MET A 37 6.93 -1.97 -5.97
CA MET A 37 7.40 -3.25 -5.42
C MET A 37 7.00 -4.42 -6.34
N LEU A 38 5.77 -4.39 -6.87
CA LEU A 38 5.28 -5.41 -7.80
C LEU A 38 6.02 -5.37 -9.14
N SER A 39 6.42 -4.21 -9.66
CA SER A 39 7.23 -4.14 -10.88
C SER A 39 8.62 -4.75 -10.68
N VAL A 40 9.28 -4.49 -9.55
CA VAL A 40 10.57 -5.12 -9.21
C VAL A 40 10.46 -6.64 -9.09
N LEU A 41 9.36 -7.14 -8.51
CA LEU A 41 9.12 -8.59 -8.39
C LEU A 41 8.93 -9.30 -9.74
N ARG A 42 8.34 -8.59 -10.71
CA ARG A 42 8.01 -9.14 -12.03
C ARG A 42 9.16 -9.01 -13.03
N ASP A 43 10.16 -8.20 -12.73
CA ASP A 43 11.34 -8.01 -13.58
C ASP A 43 12.31 -9.20 -13.45
N PRO A 44 12.55 -9.98 -14.51
CA PRO A 44 13.49 -11.10 -14.49
C PRO A 44 14.95 -10.65 -14.36
N GLU A 45 15.29 -9.44 -14.82
CA GLU A 45 16.65 -8.89 -14.80
C GLU A 45 17.01 -8.27 -13.45
N ALA A 46 16.01 -8.00 -12.60
CA ALA A 46 16.23 -7.49 -11.26
C ALA A 46 17.06 -8.47 -10.40
N SER A 47 17.90 -7.92 -9.52
CA SER A 47 18.72 -8.74 -8.66
C SER A 47 17.88 -9.59 -7.70
N THR A 48 18.41 -10.74 -7.29
CA THR A 48 17.71 -11.59 -6.31
C THR A 48 17.49 -10.86 -4.98
N ALA A 49 18.38 -9.93 -4.61
CA ALA A 49 18.24 -9.15 -3.38
C ALA A 49 17.06 -8.17 -3.48
N ASP A 50 16.93 -7.45 -4.59
CA ASP A 50 15.85 -6.47 -4.80
C ASP A 50 14.49 -7.16 -4.86
N ARG A 51 14.41 -8.31 -5.53
CA ARG A 51 13.18 -9.12 -5.54
C ARG A 51 12.81 -9.62 -4.14
N LYS A 52 13.78 -10.05 -3.33
CA LYS A 52 13.53 -10.50 -1.94
C LYS A 52 13.03 -9.34 -1.06
N TRP A 53 13.66 -8.17 -1.17
CA TRP A 53 13.23 -6.96 -0.47
C TRP A 53 11.78 -6.59 -0.85
N ALA A 54 11.48 -6.54 -2.15
CA ALA A 54 10.15 -6.20 -2.64
C ALA A 54 9.09 -7.20 -2.16
N ALA A 55 9.40 -8.50 -2.13
CA ALA A 55 8.51 -9.55 -1.63
C ALA A 55 8.19 -9.34 -0.14
N GLU A 56 9.21 -9.10 0.68
CA GLU A 56 9.05 -8.90 2.12
C GLU A 56 8.18 -7.67 2.42
N LYS A 57 8.40 -6.56 1.70
CA LYS A 57 7.66 -5.31 1.92
C LYS A 57 6.25 -5.35 1.34
N ALA A 58 6.00 -6.13 0.29
CA ALA A 58 4.67 -6.32 -0.28
C ALA A 58 3.81 -7.31 0.53
N ALA A 59 4.41 -8.21 1.33
CA ALA A 59 3.71 -9.28 2.04
C ALA A 59 2.50 -8.83 2.90
N PRO A 60 2.54 -7.69 3.64
CA PRO A 60 1.40 -7.26 4.46
C PRO A 60 0.16 -6.87 3.64
N TYR A 61 0.36 -6.47 2.39
CA TYR A 61 -0.71 -6.04 1.48
C TYR A 61 -1.27 -7.21 0.66
N LEU A 62 -0.68 -8.41 0.79
CA LEU A 62 -1.21 -9.61 0.19
C LEU A 62 -2.42 -10.08 1.01
N HIS A 63 -3.62 -10.03 0.41
CA HIS A 63 -4.83 -10.47 1.08
C HIS A 63 -4.64 -11.89 1.65
N PRO A 64 -4.88 -12.11 2.96
CA PRO A 64 -4.82 -13.44 3.55
C PRO A 64 -5.69 -14.40 2.75
N ARG A 65 -5.17 -15.59 2.45
CA ARG A 65 -6.00 -16.64 1.85
C ARG A 65 -7.18 -16.89 2.78
N LEU A 66 -8.40 -16.77 2.25
CA LEU A 66 -9.64 -17.12 2.95
C LEU A 66 -9.44 -18.51 3.57
N GLN A 67 -9.38 -18.57 4.90
CA GLN A 67 -9.41 -19.82 5.62
C GLN A 67 -10.88 -20.25 5.68
N THR A 68 -11.18 -21.47 5.25
CA THR A 68 -12.48 -22.06 5.53
C THR A 68 -12.54 -22.30 7.03
N VAL A 69 -13.25 -21.43 7.75
CA VAL A 69 -13.59 -21.69 9.14
C VAL A 69 -14.81 -22.60 9.11
N GLU A 70 -14.66 -23.83 9.60
CA GLU A 70 -15.80 -24.72 9.86
C GLU A 70 -16.68 -24.03 10.91
N HIS A 71 -17.80 -23.45 10.47
CA HIS A 71 -18.80 -22.89 11.37
C HIS A 71 -19.62 -24.04 11.95
N GLY A 72 -19.20 -24.54 13.11
CA GLY A 72 -19.96 -25.54 13.89
C GLY A 72 -21.21 -24.99 14.60
N GLY A 73 -21.71 -23.83 14.17
CA GLY A 73 -22.93 -23.24 14.72
C GLY A 73 -24.15 -23.99 14.22
N GLU A 74 -24.99 -24.45 15.14
CA GLU A 74 -26.32 -24.94 14.80
C GLU A 74 -27.10 -23.81 14.10
N VAL A 75 -27.49 -24.03 12.84
CA VAL A 75 -28.32 -23.08 12.09
C VAL A 75 -29.75 -23.18 12.62
N THR A 76 -30.07 -22.37 13.62
CA THR A 76 -31.37 -22.40 14.31
C THR A 76 -32.45 -21.56 13.64
N LEU A 77 -32.09 -20.64 12.74
CA LEU A 77 -33.05 -19.82 12.01
C LEU A 77 -32.85 -20.01 10.51
N ARG A 78 -33.81 -20.67 9.88
CA ARG A 78 -33.86 -20.78 8.42
C ARG A 78 -34.72 -19.66 7.86
N HIS A 79 -34.33 -19.15 6.69
CA HIS A 79 -35.06 -18.10 5.98
C HIS A 79 -36.54 -18.47 5.79
N GLU A 80 -36.81 -19.74 5.47
CA GLU A 80 -38.15 -20.28 5.28
C GLU A 80 -39.03 -20.26 6.53
N ASP A 81 -38.44 -20.37 7.72
CA ASP A 81 -39.18 -20.32 8.99
C ASP A 81 -39.50 -18.87 9.37
N ALA A 82 -38.55 -17.95 9.19
CA ALA A 82 -38.76 -16.52 9.45
C ALA A 82 -39.84 -15.89 8.55
N LEU A 83 -40.02 -16.41 7.33
CA LEU A 83 -41.05 -15.92 6.42
C LEU A 83 -42.48 -16.31 6.82
N LYS A 84 -42.65 -17.39 7.59
CA LYS A 84 -43.99 -17.85 8.03
C LYS A 84 -44.65 -16.89 9.01
N ASP A 85 -43.84 -16.17 9.79
CA ASP A 85 -44.32 -15.24 10.84
C ASP A 85 -44.74 -13.87 10.29
N LEU A 86 -44.59 -13.63 8.99
CA LEU A 86 -44.91 -12.36 8.32
C LEU A 86 -46.28 -12.37 7.61
N ALA A 87 -46.96 -13.52 7.54
CA ALA A 87 -48.26 -13.70 6.88
C ALA A 87 -49.44 -13.51 7.84
#